data_AF-A0A932NKQ3-F1
#
_entry.id   AF-A0A932NKQ3-F1
#
_cell.length_a   1.000
_cell.length_b   1.000
_cell.length_c   1.000
_cell.angle_alpha   90.00
_cell.angle_beta   90.00
_cell.angle_gamma   90.00
#
_symmetry.space_group_name_H-M   'P 1'
#
loop_
_entity.id
_entity.type
_entity.pdbx_description
1 polymer ?
#
loop_
_entity_poly.entity_id
_entity_poly.type
_entity_poly.pdbx_seq_one_letter_code
_entity_poly.pdbx_strand_id
1 'polypeptide(L)'
;MKVYNVGILPIWGSTVGTLVREYAKWKYDVPLSSNTPANKYSGQLLNTELNDNDFAILKSLQLTAKNTPSKVVFVDGDKQYDAHKVMSNVKKVVNGLKELGIKQGDKVAVMALPNEVELYESVFAIQALGAVPVLINFLNTPNIPYMFLKSDATTLIVGRHEKMQEGAEKLSKAGLLKNVVYVADTEPKTFMQSLFVPYSLLRDSQEEIPDEEIFHNMTSSYPALQLYTSGSEG
;
A
#
# COMPACT_ATOMS: atom_id res chain seq x y z
N MET A 1 -28.25 28.60 -38.10
CA MET A 1 -27.05 27.76 -37.96
C MET A 1 -27.17 27.03 -36.62
N LYS A 2 -27.41 25.71 -36.65
CA LYS A 2 -27.77 24.89 -35.48
C LYS A 2 -26.51 24.36 -34.79
N VAL A 3 -26.51 24.42 -33.46
CA VAL A 3 -25.52 23.80 -32.56
C VAL A 3 -25.86 22.31 -32.44
N TYR A 4 -24.85 21.44 -32.53
CA TYR A 4 -24.96 20.03 -32.17
C TYR A 4 -24.05 19.71 -30.98
N ASN A 5 -24.67 19.22 -29.91
CA ASN A 5 -24.06 18.54 -28.78
C ASN A 5 -23.62 17.14 -29.23
N VAL A 6 -22.40 16.71 -28.90
CA VAL A 6 -22.00 15.30 -29.02
C VAL A 6 -21.66 14.79 -27.63
N GLY A 7 -22.56 13.95 -27.11
CA GLY A 7 -22.46 13.33 -25.80
C GLY A 7 -21.43 12.20 -25.74
N ILE A 8 -20.99 11.94 -24.52
CA ILE A 8 -20.16 10.82 -24.09
C ILE A 8 -20.96 9.52 -24.22
N LEU A 9 -20.37 8.46 -24.80
CA LEU A 9 -20.87 7.09 -24.75
C LEU A 9 -19.86 6.17 -24.02
N PRO A 10 -20.33 5.19 -23.22
CA PRO A 10 -19.50 4.34 -22.38
C PRO A 10 -18.95 3.13 -23.15
N ILE A 11 -17.68 2.78 -22.93
CA ILE A 11 -17.07 1.55 -23.46
C ILE A 11 -16.66 0.65 -22.29
N TRP A 12 -17.64 -0.02 -21.67
CA TRP A 12 -17.41 -1.18 -20.80
C TRP A 12 -18.36 -2.29 -21.23
N GLY A 13 -17.82 -3.36 -21.82
CA GLY A 13 -18.60 -4.52 -22.25
C GLY A 13 -17.71 -5.69 -22.70
N SER A 14 -17.89 -6.84 -22.05
CA SER A 14 -17.51 -8.22 -22.42
C SER A 14 -16.04 -8.64 -22.66
N THR A 15 -15.07 -7.78 -22.94
CA THR A 15 -13.74 -8.26 -23.38
C THR A 15 -12.78 -8.65 -22.23
N VAL A 16 -12.79 -7.92 -21.10
CA VAL A 16 -11.87 -8.18 -19.97
C VAL A 16 -12.16 -9.52 -19.28
N GLY A 17 -13.44 -9.88 -19.16
CA GLY A 17 -13.84 -11.15 -18.56
C GLY A 17 -13.37 -12.36 -19.38
N THR A 18 -13.27 -12.24 -20.70
CA THR A 18 -12.80 -13.31 -21.59
C THR A 18 -11.28 -13.50 -21.49
N LEU A 19 -10.51 -12.41 -21.39
CA LEU A 19 -9.05 -12.47 -21.26
C LEU A 19 -8.59 -13.09 -19.94
N VAL A 20 -9.27 -12.77 -18.83
CA VAL A 20 -9.00 -13.39 -17.52
C VAL A 20 -9.32 -14.89 -17.53
N ARG A 21 -10.38 -15.29 -18.25
CA ARG A 21 -10.79 -16.70 -18.40
C ARG A 21 -9.80 -17.51 -19.23
N GLU A 22 -9.28 -16.95 -20.31
CA GLU A 22 -8.28 -17.62 -21.15
C GLU A 22 -6.92 -17.77 -20.45
N TYR A 23 -6.49 -16.74 -19.70
CA TYR A 23 -5.25 -16.81 -18.92
C TYR A 23 -5.29 -17.88 -17.82
N ALA A 24 -6.42 -18.00 -17.10
CA ALA A 24 -6.58 -18.99 -16.04
C ALA A 24 -6.57 -20.43 -16.58
N LYS A 25 -7.18 -20.65 -17.75
CA LYS A 25 -7.18 -21.95 -18.44
C LYS A 25 -5.79 -22.35 -18.94
N TRP A 26 -5.06 -21.40 -19.52
CA TRP A 26 -3.69 -21.64 -20.02
C TRP A 26 -2.69 -21.93 -18.90
N LYS A 27 -2.77 -21.21 -17.77
CA LYS A 27 -1.74 -21.28 -16.73
C LYS A 27 -1.96 -22.36 -15.67
N TYR A 28 -3.21 -22.73 -15.41
CA TYR A 28 -3.56 -23.54 -14.22
C TYR A 28 -4.41 -24.78 -14.52
N ASP A 29 -4.75 -25.04 -15.79
CA ASP A 29 -5.52 -26.22 -16.24
C ASP A 29 -6.80 -26.50 -15.42
N VAL A 30 -7.48 -25.43 -14.97
CA VAL A 30 -8.67 -25.55 -14.11
C VAL A 30 -9.90 -25.85 -14.96
N PRO A 31 -10.66 -26.94 -14.70
CA PRO A 31 -11.90 -27.22 -15.40
C PRO A 31 -12.97 -26.18 -15.05
N LEU A 32 -13.53 -25.54 -16.07
CA LEU A 32 -14.59 -24.56 -15.91
C LEU A 32 -15.92 -25.26 -15.59
N SER A 33 -16.17 -25.55 -14.31
CA SER A 33 -17.54 -25.78 -13.84
C SER A 33 -18.16 -24.44 -13.42
N SER A 34 -19.46 -24.30 -13.63
CA SER A 34 -20.27 -23.11 -13.30
C SER A 34 -20.24 -22.73 -11.80
N ASN A 35 -19.65 -23.59 -10.95
CA ASN A 35 -19.48 -23.42 -9.50
C ASN A 35 -18.04 -23.08 -9.09
N THR A 36 -17.24 -22.49 -9.97
CA THR A 36 -15.92 -21.97 -9.57
C THR A 36 -16.09 -20.84 -8.53
N PRO A 37 -15.22 -20.75 -7.49
CA PRO A 37 -15.34 -19.77 -6.41
C PRO A 37 -15.46 -18.31 -6.88
N ALA A 38 -14.95 -17.99 -8.08
CA ALA A 38 -15.07 -16.67 -8.69
C ALA A 38 -16.53 -16.23 -8.97
N ASN A 39 -17.44 -17.15 -9.29
CA ASN A 39 -18.85 -16.81 -9.50
C ASN A 39 -19.58 -16.47 -8.20
N LYS A 40 -19.11 -16.99 -7.06
CA LYS A 40 -19.73 -16.75 -5.74
C LYS A 40 -19.63 -15.30 -5.29
N TYR A 41 -18.67 -14.55 -5.81
CA TYR A 41 -18.44 -13.13 -5.50
C TYR A 41 -18.96 -12.16 -6.57
N SER A 42 -19.55 -12.66 -7.66
CA SER A 42 -20.06 -11.83 -8.77
C SER A 42 -21.54 -11.42 -8.61
N GLY A 43 -22.26 -11.98 -7.63
CA GLY A 43 -23.72 -11.92 -7.54
C GLY A 43 -24.33 -10.92 -6.55
N GLN A 44 -23.53 -10.11 -5.86
CA GLN A 44 -24.03 -8.99 -5.05
C GLN A 44 -23.21 -7.76 -5.38
N LEU A 45 -23.52 -7.13 -6.51
CA LEU A 45 -23.23 -5.70 -6.64
C LEU A 45 -24.06 -5.03 -5.54
N LEU A 46 -23.39 -4.54 -4.51
CA LEU A 46 -24.01 -3.74 -3.46
C LEU A 46 -24.73 -2.58 -4.15
N ASN A 47 -26.06 -2.64 -4.21
CA ASN A 47 -26.93 -1.61 -4.77
C ASN A 47 -27.04 -0.37 -3.84
N THR A 48 -26.06 -0.18 -2.98
CA THR A 48 -25.88 1.03 -2.17
C THR A 48 -24.85 1.88 -2.89
N GLU A 49 -25.20 3.09 -3.28
CA GLU A 49 -24.19 4.11 -3.54
C GLU A 49 -23.21 4.08 -2.36
N LEU A 50 -21.97 3.70 -2.64
CA LEU A 50 -20.92 3.62 -1.63
C LEU A 50 -20.71 5.04 -1.13
N ASN A 51 -21.01 5.32 0.14
CA ASN A 51 -20.81 6.66 0.66
C ASN A 51 -19.31 6.94 0.75
N ASP A 52 -18.89 8.20 0.60
CA ASP A 52 -17.47 8.61 0.57
C ASP A 52 -16.65 8.10 1.79
N ASN A 53 -17.32 7.82 2.91
CA ASN A 53 -16.71 7.28 4.13
C ASN A 53 -16.58 5.75 4.17
N ASP A 54 -17.09 5.00 3.18
CA ASP A 54 -17.12 3.53 3.20
C ASP A 54 -15.90 2.89 2.52
N PHE A 55 -15.06 3.68 1.85
CA PHE A 55 -14.00 3.16 0.98
C PHE A 55 -12.58 3.15 1.57
N ALA A 56 -12.37 3.69 2.78
CA ALA A 56 -11.06 3.61 3.41
C ALA A 56 -10.83 2.17 3.94
N ILE A 57 -9.95 1.40 3.30
CA ILE A 57 -9.53 0.06 3.77
C ILE A 57 -9.08 0.13 5.25
N LEU A 58 -8.46 1.24 5.65
CA LEU A 58 -8.13 1.57 7.03
C LEU A 58 -9.35 1.56 7.96
N LYS A 59 -10.48 2.14 7.56
CA LYS A 59 -11.73 2.14 8.35
C LYS A 59 -12.28 0.73 8.51
N SER A 60 -12.20 -0.10 7.48
CA SER A 60 -12.60 -1.52 7.56
C SER A 60 -11.73 -2.28 8.57
N LEU A 61 -10.41 -2.06 8.57
CA LEU A 61 -9.51 -2.59 9.58
C LEU A 61 -9.86 -2.09 10.99
N GLN A 62 -10.10 -0.78 11.16
CA GLN A 62 -10.47 -0.18 12.45
C GLN A 62 -11.78 -0.76 13.00
N LEU A 63 -12.81 -0.92 12.16
CA LEU A 63 -14.07 -1.54 12.53
C LEU A 63 -13.88 -3.02 12.88
N THR A 64 -13.06 -3.75 12.12
CA THR A 64 -12.75 -5.15 12.43
C THR A 64 -12.01 -5.28 13.76
N ALA A 65 -11.05 -4.40 14.04
CA ALA A 65 -10.32 -4.37 15.30
C ALA A 65 -11.24 -4.06 16.50
N LYS A 66 -12.26 -3.22 16.32
CA LYS A 66 -13.27 -2.91 17.35
C LYS A 66 -14.27 -4.04 17.57
N ASN A 67 -14.80 -4.62 16.49
CA ASN A 67 -15.92 -5.55 16.55
C ASN A 67 -15.49 -7.01 16.67
N THR A 68 -14.33 -7.38 16.15
CA THR A 68 -13.81 -8.76 16.15
C THR A 68 -12.29 -8.74 16.29
N PRO A 69 -11.76 -8.25 17.43
CA PRO A 69 -10.34 -7.98 17.63
C PRO A 69 -9.43 -9.18 17.34
N SER A 70 -9.82 -10.39 17.74
CA SER A 70 -9.05 -11.62 17.57
C SER A 70 -9.14 -12.24 16.17
N LYS A 71 -9.82 -11.59 15.21
CA LYS A 71 -9.89 -12.08 13.83
C LYS A 71 -8.52 -11.95 13.17
N VAL A 72 -7.96 -13.06 12.69
CA VAL A 72 -6.74 -13.05 11.89
C VAL A 72 -6.99 -12.33 10.57
N VAL A 73 -6.18 -11.32 10.28
CA VAL A 73 -6.26 -10.49 9.06
C VAL A 73 -5.02 -10.58 8.19
N PHE A 74 -3.86 -10.94 8.76
CA PHE A 74 -2.62 -11.19 8.02
C PHE A 74 -1.92 -12.47 8.48
N VAL A 75 -1.21 -13.10 7.54
CA VAL A 75 -0.36 -14.28 7.77
C VAL A 75 0.97 -14.04 7.06
N ASP A 76 2.07 -14.10 7.81
CA ASP A 76 3.46 -13.99 7.31
C ASP A 76 4.23 -15.23 7.76
N GLY A 77 4.38 -16.20 6.86
CA GLY A 77 4.90 -17.53 7.18
C GLY A 77 4.05 -18.21 8.25
N ASP A 78 4.68 -18.60 9.37
CA ASP A 78 4.01 -19.22 10.51
C ASP A 78 3.37 -18.21 11.47
N LYS A 79 3.60 -16.90 11.26
CA LYS A 79 3.07 -15.84 12.12
C LYS A 79 1.68 -15.42 11.65
N GLN A 80 0.74 -15.32 12.59
CA GLN A 80 -0.60 -14.80 12.36
C GLN A 80 -0.77 -13.48 13.12
N TYR A 81 -1.45 -12.52 12.49
CA TYR A 81 -1.72 -11.21 13.08
C TYR A 81 -3.22 -10.97 13.09
N ASP A 82 -3.74 -10.73 14.30
CA ASP A 82 -5.14 -10.36 14.49
C ASP A 82 -5.39 -8.87 14.23
N ALA A 83 -6.66 -8.52 14.00
CA ALA A 83 -7.07 -7.17 13.64
C ALA A 83 -6.68 -6.13 14.70
N HIS A 84 -6.77 -6.48 15.99
CA HIS A 84 -6.39 -5.60 17.07
C HIS A 84 -4.90 -5.29 17.04
N LYS A 85 -4.06 -6.32 16.93
CA LYS A 85 -2.60 -6.18 16.88
C LYS A 85 -2.14 -5.35 15.70
N VAL A 86 -2.73 -5.58 14.52
CA VAL A 86 -2.40 -4.82 13.31
C VAL A 86 -2.81 -3.37 13.46
N MET A 87 -4.02 -3.08 13.94
CA MET A 87 -4.47 -1.70 14.13
C MET A 87 -3.61 -0.95 15.18
N SER A 88 -3.24 -1.63 16.28
CA SER A 88 -2.31 -1.10 17.28
C SER A 88 -0.95 -0.77 16.64
N ASN A 89 -0.38 -1.69 15.88
CA ASN A 89 0.89 -1.45 15.17
C ASN A 89 0.77 -0.28 14.17
N VAL A 90 -0.33 -0.19 13.41
CA VAL A 90 -0.59 0.94 12.50
C VAL A 90 -0.54 2.27 13.25
N LYS A 91 -1.24 2.39 14.39
CA LYS A 91 -1.25 3.61 15.19
C LYS A 91 0.14 4.00 15.71
N LYS A 92 0.93 3.03 16.13
CA LYS A 92 2.32 3.25 16.57
C LYS A 92 3.19 3.76 15.43
N VAL A 93 3.08 3.12 14.26
CA VAL A 93 3.81 3.53 13.05
C VAL A 93 3.39 4.93 12.61
N VAL A 94 2.12 5.32 12.74
CA VAL A 94 1.70 6.72 12.51
C VAL A 94 2.48 7.68 13.41
N ASN A 95 2.60 7.37 14.71
CA ASN A 95 3.36 8.22 15.63
C ASN A 95 4.83 8.30 15.23
N GLY A 96 5.45 7.16 14.92
CA GLY A 96 6.84 7.13 14.44
C GLY A 96 7.06 7.93 13.16
N LEU A 97 6.12 7.89 12.21
CA LEU A 97 6.18 8.71 11.00
C LEU A 97 6.06 10.21 11.32
N LYS A 98 5.23 10.61 12.29
CA LYS A 98 5.15 12.01 12.77
C LYS A 98 6.48 12.46 13.38
N GLU A 99 7.13 11.61 14.19
CA GLU A 99 8.44 11.91 14.78
C GLU A 99 9.55 12.05 13.73
N LEU A 100 9.46 11.28 12.63
CA LEU A 100 10.33 11.46 11.45
C LEU A 100 10.03 12.73 10.64
N GLY A 101 9.04 13.52 11.07
CA GLY A 101 8.67 14.80 10.45
C GLY A 101 7.79 14.67 9.22
N ILE A 102 7.22 13.48 8.95
CA ILE A 102 6.26 13.27 7.86
C ILE A 102 4.94 13.95 8.20
N LYS A 103 4.36 14.64 7.21
CA LYS A 103 3.13 15.40 7.36
C LYS A 103 2.07 14.94 6.36
N GLN A 104 0.84 15.37 6.61
CA GLN A 104 -0.25 15.20 5.66
C GLN A 104 0.16 15.75 4.27
N GLY A 105 -0.10 14.96 3.23
CA GLY A 105 0.22 15.30 1.83
C GLY A 105 1.63 14.89 1.39
N ASP A 106 2.53 14.57 2.32
CA ASP A 106 3.84 14.03 1.97
C ASP A 106 3.71 12.67 1.30
N LYS A 107 4.63 12.34 0.41
CA LYS A 107 4.68 11.04 -0.25
C LYS A 107 5.76 10.16 0.37
N VAL A 108 5.37 8.95 0.75
CA VAL A 108 6.27 7.97 1.37
C VAL A 108 6.33 6.74 0.47
N ALA A 109 7.53 6.43 -0.03
CA ALA A 109 7.73 5.25 -0.83
C ALA A 109 7.77 3.99 0.03
N VAL A 110 7.16 2.91 -0.46
CA VAL A 110 7.19 1.60 0.19
C VAL A 110 7.67 0.56 -0.82
N MET A 111 8.72 -0.16 -0.45
CA MET A 111 9.34 -1.20 -1.26
C MET A 111 9.51 -2.46 -0.40
N ALA A 112 8.51 -3.35 -0.41
CA ALA A 112 8.50 -4.58 0.36
C ALA A 112 7.79 -5.70 -0.39
N LEU A 113 8.01 -6.96 0.00
CA LEU A 113 7.32 -8.09 -0.62
C LEU A 113 5.86 -8.21 -0.13
N PRO A 114 4.95 -8.78 -0.95
CA PRO A 114 3.55 -8.95 -0.57
C PRO A 114 3.31 -9.83 0.67
N ASN A 115 4.26 -10.67 1.04
CA ASN A 115 4.18 -11.55 2.21
C ASN A 115 4.74 -10.91 3.49
N GLU A 116 5.22 -9.67 3.45
CA GLU A 116 5.72 -8.95 4.62
C GLU A 116 4.59 -8.11 5.24
N VAL A 117 4.26 -8.35 6.52
CA VAL A 117 3.17 -7.61 7.21
C VAL A 117 3.44 -6.10 7.27
N GLU A 118 4.71 -5.71 7.36
CA GLU A 118 5.17 -4.33 7.41
C GLU A 118 4.76 -3.52 6.18
N LEU A 119 4.60 -4.16 5.01
CA LEU A 119 4.06 -3.51 3.81
C LEU A 119 2.67 -2.93 4.10
N TYR A 120 1.77 -3.75 4.65
CA TYR A 120 0.39 -3.37 4.88
C TYR A 120 0.26 -2.40 6.04
N GLU A 121 0.98 -2.64 7.15
CA GLU A 121 1.04 -1.71 8.27
C GLU A 121 1.52 -0.33 7.83
N SER A 122 2.58 -0.27 7.01
CA SER A 122 3.11 0.98 6.46
C SER A 122 2.08 1.70 5.60
N VAL A 123 1.44 0.99 4.66
CA VAL A 123 0.43 1.59 3.77
C VAL A 123 -0.75 2.14 4.56
N PHE A 124 -1.21 1.43 5.59
CA PHE A 124 -2.26 1.91 6.48
C PHE A 124 -1.82 3.10 7.31
N ALA A 125 -0.61 3.08 7.88
CA ALA A 125 -0.09 4.15 8.71
C ALA A 125 0.13 5.44 7.90
N ILE A 126 0.67 5.33 6.69
CA ILE A 126 0.87 6.49 5.79
C ILE A 126 -0.49 7.13 5.47
N GLN A 127 -1.51 6.34 5.11
CA GLN A 127 -2.86 6.85 4.86
C GLN A 127 -3.51 7.41 6.14
N ALA A 128 -3.34 6.75 7.28
CA ALA A 128 -3.85 7.19 8.58
C ALA A 128 -3.22 8.51 9.04
N LEU A 129 -2.01 8.85 8.57
CA LEU A 129 -1.38 10.15 8.77
C LEU A 129 -1.90 11.21 7.78
N GLY A 130 -2.60 10.80 6.73
CA GLY A 130 -2.96 11.63 5.59
C GLY A 130 -1.80 11.86 4.61
N ALA A 131 -0.72 11.09 4.73
CA ALA A 131 0.34 11.04 3.72
C ALA A 131 -0.07 10.08 2.57
N VAL A 132 0.69 10.07 1.48
CA VAL A 132 0.39 9.29 0.27
C VAL A 132 1.40 8.16 0.12
N PRO A 133 0.98 6.89 0.20
CA PRO A 133 1.88 5.77 -0.06
C PRO A 133 2.19 5.67 -1.55
N VAL A 134 3.47 5.49 -1.87
CA VAL A 134 3.98 5.25 -3.23
C VAL A 134 4.53 3.83 -3.28
N LEU A 135 3.81 2.88 -3.88
CA LEU A 135 4.30 1.50 -3.96
C LEU A 135 5.26 1.35 -5.13
N ILE A 136 6.46 0.88 -4.82
CA ILE A 136 7.53 0.67 -5.79
C ILE A 136 7.78 -0.82 -5.90
N ASN A 137 7.47 -1.37 -7.08
CA ASN A 137 7.77 -2.76 -7.38
C ASN A 137 9.26 -2.91 -7.75
N PHE A 138 10.04 -3.46 -6.83
CA PHE A 138 11.46 -3.73 -7.05
C PHE A 138 11.74 -4.73 -8.18
N LEU A 139 10.82 -5.67 -8.46
CA LEU A 139 11.07 -6.79 -9.38
C LEU A 139 10.85 -6.45 -10.86
N ASN A 140 10.05 -5.43 -11.18
CA ASN A 140 9.52 -5.22 -12.53
C ASN A 140 9.79 -3.83 -13.12
N THR A 141 10.67 -3.01 -12.55
CA THR A 141 10.85 -1.63 -13.05
C THR A 141 12.30 -1.30 -13.40
N PRO A 142 12.61 -1.03 -14.68
CA PRO A 142 13.98 -0.76 -15.12
C PRO A 142 14.56 0.57 -14.60
N ASN A 143 13.78 1.43 -13.93
CA ASN A 143 14.28 2.71 -13.42
C ASN A 143 13.64 3.14 -12.09
N ILE A 144 14.02 2.47 -11.00
CA ILE A 144 13.62 2.85 -9.64
C ILE A 144 13.95 4.33 -9.33
N PRO A 145 15.15 4.87 -9.63
CA PRO A 145 15.45 6.30 -9.40
C PRO A 145 14.46 7.25 -10.07
N TYR A 146 14.02 6.96 -11.29
CA TYR A 146 12.99 7.74 -11.98
C TYR A 146 11.67 7.79 -11.22
N MET A 147 11.25 6.70 -10.57
CA MET A 147 10.02 6.66 -9.78
C MET A 147 10.13 7.56 -8.55
N PHE A 148 11.27 7.59 -7.86
CA PHE A 148 11.51 8.51 -6.75
C PHE A 148 11.48 9.97 -7.23
N LEU A 149 12.18 10.27 -8.33
CA LEU A 149 12.18 11.61 -8.93
C LEU A 149 10.78 12.07 -9.39
N LYS A 150 9.96 11.16 -9.93
CA LYS A 150 8.60 11.47 -10.39
C LYS A 150 7.57 11.49 -9.27
N SER A 151 7.82 10.76 -8.19
CA SER A 151 6.93 10.77 -7.04
C SER A 151 7.25 11.92 -6.10
N ASP A 152 8.44 12.53 -6.11
CA ASP A 152 8.88 13.48 -5.06
C ASP A 152 8.95 12.83 -3.66
N ALA A 153 8.91 11.50 -3.56
CA ALA A 153 9.04 10.80 -2.30
C ALA A 153 10.48 10.92 -1.79
N THR A 154 10.65 11.46 -0.58
CA THR A 154 11.97 11.62 0.07
C THR A 154 12.17 10.69 1.26
N THR A 155 11.14 9.92 1.63
CA THR A 155 11.21 8.88 2.65
C THR A 155 10.89 7.53 2.03
N LEU A 156 11.69 6.51 2.34
CA LEU A 156 11.50 5.14 1.87
C LEU A 156 11.34 4.18 3.04
N ILE A 157 10.27 3.39 3.06
CA ILE A 157 10.16 2.19 3.89
C ILE A 157 10.52 0.97 3.04
N VAL A 158 11.56 0.24 3.44
CA VAL A 158 12.12 -0.90 2.68
C VAL A 158 12.03 -2.20 3.47
N GLY A 159 11.54 -3.25 2.80
CA GLY A 159 11.36 -4.58 3.35
C GLY A 159 12.66 -5.35 3.58
N ARG A 160 12.51 -6.61 4.00
CA ARG A 160 13.61 -7.48 4.47
C ARG A 160 14.54 -7.97 3.37
N HIS A 161 14.10 -8.00 2.13
CA HIS A 161 14.86 -8.59 1.04
C HIS A 161 16.16 -7.81 0.77
N GLU A 162 17.31 -8.49 0.83
CA GLU A 162 18.65 -7.90 0.72
C GLU A 162 18.81 -6.97 -0.49
N LYS A 163 18.40 -7.41 -1.69
CA LYS A 163 18.47 -6.56 -2.90
C LYS A 163 17.68 -5.25 -2.81
N MET A 164 16.58 -5.22 -2.05
CA MET A 164 15.82 -3.99 -1.83
C MET A 164 16.59 -3.04 -0.91
N GLN A 165 17.24 -3.59 0.12
CA GLN A 165 18.11 -2.79 1.01
C GLN A 165 19.32 -2.23 0.27
N GLU A 166 19.97 -3.02 -0.59
CA GLU A 166 21.03 -2.51 -1.48
C GLU A 166 20.51 -1.39 -2.40
N GLY A 167 19.28 -1.52 -2.91
CA GLY A 167 18.61 -0.49 -3.68
C GLY A 167 18.42 0.80 -2.89
N ALA A 168 17.94 0.70 -1.65
CA ALA A 168 17.79 1.83 -0.73
C ALA A 168 19.12 2.53 -0.44
N GLU A 169 20.21 1.77 -0.25
CA GLU A 169 21.56 2.35 -0.10
C GLU A 169 22.00 3.13 -1.34
N LYS A 170 21.78 2.60 -2.54
CA LYS A 170 22.12 3.27 -3.80
C LYS A 170 21.33 4.57 -3.97
N LEU A 171 20.03 4.55 -3.67
CA LEU A 171 19.17 5.74 -3.71
C LEU A 171 19.60 6.80 -2.69
N SER A 172 20.02 6.37 -1.50
CA SER A 172 20.53 7.25 -0.45
C SER A 172 21.84 7.94 -0.89
N LYS A 173 22.78 7.18 -1.46
CA LYS A 173 24.05 7.72 -2.00
C LYS A 173 23.83 8.70 -3.16
N ALA A 174 22.74 8.52 -3.91
CA ALA A 174 22.32 9.44 -4.96
C ALA A 174 21.65 10.72 -4.43
N GLY A 175 21.43 10.85 -3.12
CA GLY A 175 20.82 12.04 -2.50
C GLY A 175 19.31 12.15 -2.72
N LEU A 176 18.64 11.06 -3.11
CA LEU A 176 17.19 11.06 -3.38
C LEU A 176 16.35 10.90 -2.10
N LEU A 177 16.96 10.46 -1.00
CA LEU A 177 16.29 10.12 0.25
C LEU A 177 16.80 10.97 1.40
N LYS A 178 15.88 11.47 2.22
CA LYS A 178 16.12 12.11 3.52
C LYS A 178 16.02 11.11 4.67
N ASN A 179 15.16 10.10 4.53
CA ASN A 179 14.95 9.06 5.52
C ASN A 179 14.80 7.70 4.84
N VAL A 180 15.37 6.66 5.43
CA VAL A 180 15.20 5.27 5.03
C VAL A 180 14.79 4.47 6.26
N VAL A 181 13.57 3.97 6.27
CA VAL A 181 13.09 3.05 7.29
C VAL A 181 13.27 1.62 6.79
N TYR A 182 14.08 0.81 7.45
CA TYR A 182 14.37 -0.55 7.00
C TYR A 182 13.76 -1.60 7.94
N VAL A 183 13.26 -2.68 7.35
CA VAL A 183 12.82 -3.87 8.08
C VAL A 183 13.98 -4.86 8.08
N ALA A 184 14.72 -4.97 9.19
CA ALA A 184 15.68 -6.05 9.42
C ALA A 184 15.94 -6.22 10.91
N ASP A 185 16.33 -7.43 11.30
CA ASP A 185 16.75 -7.74 12.67
C ASP A 185 18.18 -7.25 12.98
N THR A 186 18.92 -6.81 11.96
CA THR A 186 20.31 -6.37 12.06
C THR A 186 20.51 -5.01 11.44
N GLU A 187 21.39 -4.20 12.01
CA GLU A 187 21.72 -2.87 11.48
C GLU A 187 22.35 -2.95 10.08
N PRO A 188 21.99 -2.03 9.16
CA PRO A 188 22.60 -1.96 7.85
C PRO A 188 24.07 -1.62 7.98
N LYS A 189 24.93 -2.32 7.23
CA LYS A 189 26.39 -2.12 7.21
C LYS A 189 26.78 -0.89 6.38
N THR A 190 26.13 0.23 6.60
CA THR A 190 26.30 1.46 5.81
C THR A 190 26.85 2.61 6.65
N PHE A 191 27.65 3.49 6.02
CA PHE A 191 28.16 4.72 6.64
C PHE A 191 27.08 5.81 6.82
N MET A 192 25.90 5.61 6.23
CA MET A 192 24.77 6.55 6.27
C MET A 192 23.82 6.31 7.46
N GLN A 193 24.33 5.86 8.61
CA GLN A 193 23.50 5.44 9.76
C GLN A 193 22.45 6.48 10.16
N SER A 194 22.74 7.78 10.05
CA SER A 194 21.79 8.84 10.41
C SER A 194 20.54 8.92 9.51
N LEU A 195 20.59 8.36 8.30
CA LEU A 195 19.42 8.29 7.41
C LEU A 195 18.62 7.00 7.62
N PHE A 196 19.23 5.97 8.23
CA PHE A 196 18.65 4.64 8.32
C PHE A 196 18.03 4.42 9.69
N VAL A 197 16.73 4.20 9.71
CA VAL A 197 15.92 4.04 10.92
C VAL A 197 15.33 2.63 10.91
N PRO A 198 15.54 1.80 11.94
CA PRO A 198 14.89 0.50 12.01
C PRO A 198 13.38 0.67 12.14
N TYR A 199 12.60 -0.13 11.39
CA TYR A 199 11.13 -0.10 11.44
C TYR A 199 10.58 -0.37 12.84
N SER A 200 11.28 -1.17 13.66
CA SER A 200 10.94 -1.41 15.06
C SER A 200 10.96 -0.14 15.92
N LEU A 201 11.68 0.92 15.54
CA LEU A 201 11.58 2.20 16.26
C LEU A 201 10.29 2.94 15.96
N LEU A 202 9.70 2.75 14.78
CA LEU A 202 8.39 3.30 14.44
C LEU A 202 7.26 2.46 15.04
N ARG A 203 7.46 1.15 15.21
CA ARG A 203 6.41 0.24 15.67
C ARG A 203 6.48 -0.09 17.15
N ASP A 204 7.64 -0.51 17.64
CA ASP A 204 7.78 -1.16 18.95
C ASP A 204 8.15 -0.17 20.05
N SER A 205 8.76 0.97 19.68
CA SER A 205 9.17 2.04 20.62
C SER A 205 8.15 3.17 20.77
N GLN A 206 7.03 3.11 20.02
CA GLN A 206 6.04 4.19 19.97
C GLN A 206 4.79 3.86 20.78
N GLU A 207 4.15 4.91 21.28
CA GLU A 207 2.80 4.85 21.81
C GLU A 207 1.76 4.87 20.68
N GLU A 208 0.58 4.35 20.97
CA GLU A 208 -0.54 4.43 20.02
C GLU A 208 -1.11 5.85 20.00
N ILE A 209 -1.38 6.37 18.80
CA ILE A 209 -2.16 7.59 18.68
C ILE A 209 -3.65 7.36 19.03
N PRO A 210 -4.34 8.39 19.57
CA PRO A 210 -5.79 8.38 19.72
C PRO A 210 -6.52 8.18 18.37
N ASP A 211 -7.76 7.67 18.42
CA ASP A 211 -8.57 7.42 17.20
C ASP A 211 -8.91 8.72 16.44
N GLU A 212 -8.98 9.84 17.17
CA GLU A 212 -9.31 11.18 16.66
C GLU A 212 -8.17 11.79 15.84
N GLU A 213 -6.93 11.33 16.06
CA GLU A 213 -5.76 11.78 15.33
C GLU A 213 -5.54 11.01 14.02
N ILE A 214 -6.32 9.96 13.77
CA ILE A 214 -6.32 9.27 12.49
C ILE A 214 -6.99 10.19 11.45
N PHE A 215 -6.34 10.31 10.29
CA PHE A 215 -6.85 11.07 9.18
C PHE A 215 -8.04 10.36 8.53
N HIS A 216 -9.23 10.94 8.69
CA HIS A 216 -10.49 10.42 8.13
C HIS A 216 -11.03 11.26 6.95
N ASN A 217 -10.50 12.46 6.71
CA ASN A 217 -11.04 13.43 5.74
C ASN A 217 -10.39 13.29 4.35
N MET A 218 -10.47 12.11 3.74
CA MET A 218 -10.13 11.97 2.33
C MET A 218 -11.29 12.50 1.48
N THR A 219 -11.11 13.65 0.84
CA THR A 219 -12.00 14.04 -0.26
C THR A 219 -11.84 13.03 -1.40
N SER A 220 -12.85 12.88 -2.26
CA SER A 220 -12.75 11.99 -3.44
C SER A 220 -11.58 12.32 -4.39
N SER A 221 -11.06 13.55 -4.30
CA SER A 221 -9.89 14.03 -5.03
C SER A 221 -8.55 13.77 -4.33
N TYR A 222 -8.55 13.32 -3.08
CA TYR A 222 -7.31 13.09 -2.32
C TYR A 222 -6.62 11.80 -2.82
N PRO A 223 -5.32 11.84 -3.17
CA PRO A 223 -4.63 10.66 -3.65
C PRO A 223 -4.46 9.64 -2.52
N ALA A 224 -5.14 8.49 -2.64
CA ALA A 224 -5.04 7.40 -1.65
C ALA A 224 -3.77 6.55 -1.81
N LEU A 225 -3.28 6.40 -3.04
CA LEU A 225 -2.17 5.51 -3.38
C LEU A 225 -1.57 5.92 -4.72
N GLN A 226 -0.24 5.96 -4.82
CA GLN A 226 0.46 6.08 -6.09
C GLN A 226 1.10 4.75 -6.47
N LEU A 227 0.73 4.23 -7.63
CA LEU A 227 1.24 2.98 -8.19
C LEU A 227 1.93 3.25 -9.51
N TYR A 228 3.08 2.61 -9.71
CA TYR A 228 3.74 2.58 -11.01
C TYR A 228 3.50 1.22 -11.66
N THR A 229 2.83 1.23 -12.80
CA THR A 229 2.66 0.05 -13.65
C THR A 229 3.72 0.06 -14.73
N SER A 230 4.21 -1.11 -15.13
CA SER A 230 5.08 -1.24 -16.29
C SER A 230 4.32 -0.81 -17.55
N GLY A 231 4.63 0.37 -18.09
CA GLY A 231 4.22 0.77 -19.43
C GLY A 231 5.20 0.18 -20.44
N SER A 232 4.70 -0.41 -21.51
CA SER A 232 5.52 -0.96 -22.60
C SER A 232 6.12 0.10 -23.52
N GLU A 233 5.73 1.38 -23.40
CA GLU A 233 6.23 2.45 -24.25
C GLU A 233 6.47 3.72 -23.43
N GLY A 234 7.68 4.27 -23.58
CA GLY A 234 8.14 5.56 -23.08
C GLY A 234 9.04 6.20 -24.12
#